data_AF-A0AAJ0GHJ7-F1
#
_entry.id   AF-A0AAJ0GHJ7-F1
#
_cell.length_a   1.000
_cell.length_b   1.000
_cell.length_c   1.000
_cell.angle_alpha   90.00
_cell.angle_beta   90.00
_cell.angle_gamma   90.00
#
_symmetry.space_group_name_H-M   'P 1'
#
loop_
_entity.id
_entity.type
_entity.pdbx_description
1 polymer ?
#
loop_
_entity_poly.entity_id
_entity_poly.type
_entity_poly.pdbx_seq_one_letter_code
_entity_poly.pdbx_strand_id
1 'polypeptide(L)'
;MSEELDDEITSINAIYGDDTLVEDAAVKGIYALTFPSQPTVSLRVEFPSDYPDAPPSILGTQTVGDDVAKGEGTYLVELTREVLAEVYALGAPCVFDLIEEVNTRLQQLGLDRSARAEEEQAAQADGQQDASNAGDHRSSDGAQTLDGTGEEPPWTLSEIVSEKKSVFIARAAPVTSVEQAKQYLAHLLATDKKVAKATHNITAWRIQGQHGVQYQDCDDDGETAAGGRVLHLLELMGVWDAMVVVTRWYGGVQLGPDRFRIVNQTARDALVQAGFGQDAAKDGGKKKGKK
;
A
#
# COMPACT_ATOMS: atom_id res chain seq x y z
N MET A 1 13.94 11.50 19.53
CA MET A 1 13.16 11.02 18.38
C MET A 1 11.91 11.88 18.34
N SER A 2 11.59 12.50 17.21
CA SER A 2 10.34 13.25 17.07
C SER A 2 9.19 12.25 16.94
N GLU A 3 8.01 12.58 17.48
CA GLU A 3 6.82 11.72 17.34
C GLU A 3 6.49 11.46 15.86
N GLU A 4 6.74 12.45 14.99
CA GLU A 4 6.51 12.32 13.56
C GLU A 4 7.41 11.28 12.87
N LEU A 5 8.65 11.14 13.33
CA LEU A 5 9.55 10.11 12.81
C LEU A 5 9.08 8.71 13.23
N ASP A 6 8.66 8.53 14.48
CA ASP A 6 8.13 7.26 14.97
C ASP A 6 6.88 6.84 14.19
N ASP A 7 5.97 7.80 13.96
CA ASP A 7 4.76 7.61 13.18
C ASP A 7 5.05 7.28 11.71
N GLU A 8 6.04 7.95 11.11
CA GLU A 8 6.46 7.69 9.74
C GLU A 8 7.14 6.33 9.60
N ILE A 9 8.08 5.96 10.48
CA ILE A 9 8.71 4.63 10.49
C ILE A 9 7.65 3.54 10.55
N THR A 10 6.68 3.69 11.45
CA THR A 10 5.61 2.71 11.60
C THR A 10 4.72 2.66 10.35
N SER A 11 4.47 3.81 9.71
CA SER A 11 3.73 3.88 8.44
C SER A 11 4.48 3.20 7.29
N ILE A 12 5.77 3.49 7.14
CA ILE A 12 6.64 2.93 6.09
C ILE A 12 6.72 1.41 6.23
N ASN A 13 6.98 0.93 7.44
CA ASN A 13 7.09 -0.51 7.70
C ASN A 13 5.76 -1.24 7.50
N ALA A 14 4.62 -0.59 7.82
CA ALA A 14 3.31 -1.15 7.51
C ALA A 14 3.06 -1.27 5.99
N ILE A 15 3.55 -0.32 5.19
CA ILE A 15 3.42 -0.32 3.72
C ILE A 15 4.32 -1.39 3.12
N TYR A 16 5.63 -1.26 3.32
CA TYR A 16 6.66 -1.97 2.56
C TYR A 16 7.22 -3.23 3.24
N GLY A 17 6.96 -3.41 4.54
CA GLY A 17 7.47 -4.52 5.35
C GLY A 17 8.26 -4.04 6.57
N ASP A 18 8.24 -4.85 7.64
CA ASP A 18 8.77 -4.49 8.96
C ASP A 18 10.27 -4.16 9.01
N ASP A 19 11.02 -4.51 7.96
CA ASP A 19 12.47 -4.33 7.81
C ASP A 19 12.86 -3.18 6.85
N THR A 20 11.89 -2.38 6.40
CA THR A 20 12.12 -1.30 5.42
C THR A 20 12.91 -0.15 6.03
N LEU A 21 12.50 0.36 7.19
CA LEU A 21 13.21 1.41 7.93
C LEU A 21 13.37 1.00 9.39
N VAL A 22 14.59 0.66 9.79
CA VAL A 22 14.88 0.08 11.12
C VAL A 22 16.03 0.82 11.79
N GLU A 23 15.89 1.15 13.08
CA GLU A 23 16.97 1.78 13.85
C GLU A 23 18.16 0.80 14.00
N ASP A 24 19.38 1.31 13.78
CA ASP A 24 20.62 0.56 13.97
C ASP A 24 20.81 0.22 15.46
N ALA A 25 20.89 -1.08 15.76
CA ALA A 25 21.03 -1.57 17.12
C ALA A 25 22.32 -1.10 17.84
N ALA A 26 23.36 -0.76 17.09
CA ALA A 26 24.65 -0.31 17.61
C ALA A 26 24.75 1.21 17.75
N VAL A 27 24.01 1.98 16.94
CA VAL A 27 24.11 3.45 16.90
C VAL A 27 22.73 4.09 16.88
N LYS A 28 22.31 4.63 18.03
CA LYS A 28 21.06 5.38 18.15
C LYS A 28 20.99 6.56 17.19
N GLY A 29 19.81 6.77 16.60
CA GLY A 29 19.56 7.85 15.63
C GLY A 29 20.07 7.58 14.22
N ILE A 30 20.72 6.43 13.98
CA ILE A 30 21.02 5.91 12.65
C ILE A 30 20.01 4.83 12.33
N TYR A 31 19.53 4.83 11.10
CA TYR A 31 18.55 3.88 10.59
C TYR A 31 19.10 3.21 9.33
N ALA A 32 18.74 1.94 9.15
CA ALA A 32 18.92 1.22 7.92
C ALA A 32 17.64 1.37 7.09
N LEU A 33 17.76 1.98 5.90
CA LEU A 33 16.71 2.05 4.89
C LEU A 33 16.97 1.01 3.81
N THR A 34 16.06 0.06 3.65
CA THR A 34 16.10 -0.98 2.60
C THR A 34 15.02 -0.66 1.58
N PHE A 35 15.37 -0.58 0.30
CA PHE A 35 14.37 -0.36 -0.75
C PHE A 35 13.76 -1.70 -1.16
N PRO A 36 12.42 -1.81 -1.32
CA PRO A 36 11.78 -3.03 -1.79
C PRO A 36 12.35 -3.57 -3.12
N SER A 37 12.74 -2.66 -4.02
CA SER A 37 13.36 -2.98 -5.31
C SER A 37 14.83 -3.47 -5.21
N GLN A 38 15.48 -3.29 -4.05
CA GLN A 38 16.87 -3.63 -3.77
C GLN A 38 17.03 -4.27 -2.37
N PRO A 39 16.44 -5.45 -2.12
CA PRO A 39 16.43 -6.04 -0.78
C PRO A 39 17.82 -6.42 -0.27
N THR A 40 18.82 -6.51 -1.14
CA THR A 40 20.21 -6.87 -0.79
C THR A 40 21.09 -5.66 -0.46
N VAL A 41 20.57 -4.43 -0.58
CA VAL A 41 21.30 -3.21 -0.22
C VAL A 41 20.47 -2.37 0.75
N SER A 42 21.06 -2.03 1.88
CA SER A 42 20.48 -1.06 2.82
C SER A 42 21.37 0.15 2.99
N LEU A 43 20.78 1.32 3.14
CA LEU A 43 21.45 2.60 3.31
C LEU A 43 21.40 3.06 4.76
N ARG A 44 22.47 3.72 5.20
CA ARG A 44 22.52 4.43 6.49
C ARG A 44 21.88 5.78 6.33
N VAL A 45 20.83 6.02 7.11
CA VAL A 45 20.11 7.29 7.16
C VAL A 45 20.18 7.83 8.58
N GLU A 46 20.50 9.11 8.72
CA GLU A 46 20.43 9.84 9.98
C GLU A 46 19.28 10.84 9.92
N PHE A 47 18.45 10.88 10.95
CA PHE A 47 17.39 11.88 11.09
C PHE A 47 17.79 12.92 12.13
N PRO A 48 17.69 14.22 11.80
CA PRO A 48 17.95 15.26 12.78
C PRO A 48 16.86 15.27 13.86
N SER A 49 17.17 15.85 15.02
CA SER A 49 16.24 15.86 16.17
C SER A 49 14.96 16.66 15.94
N ASP A 50 14.99 17.58 14.97
CA ASP A 50 13.91 18.45 14.54
C ASP A 50 13.27 17.98 13.22
N TYR A 51 13.50 16.74 12.78
CA TYR A 51 12.77 16.15 11.66
C TYR A 51 11.24 16.19 11.91
N PRO A 52 10.40 16.62 10.93
CA PRO A 52 10.74 16.90 9.52
C PRO A 52 11.01 18.38 9.16
N ASP A 53 11.29 19.25 10.13
CA ASP A 53 11.68 20.65 9.85
C ASP A 53 13.10 20.77 9.29
N ALA A 54 13.92 19.72 9.46
CA ALA A 54 15.20 19.53 8.80
C ALA A 54 15.24 18.15 8.09
N PRO A 55 15.90 18.04 6.92
CA PRO A 55 15.90 16.81 6.14
C PRO A 55 16.80 15.73 6.78
N PRO A 56 16.53 14.44 6.51
CA PRO A 56 17.45 13.36 6.85
C PRO A 56 18.74 13.46 6.03
N SER A 57 19.76 12.68 6.43
CA SER A 57 21.04 12.60 5.75
C SER A 57 21.38 11.15 5.37
N ILE A 58 21.66 10.91 4.08
CA ILE A 58 22.13 9.61 3.59
C ILE A 58 23.64 9.52 3.80
N LEU A 59 24.07 8.73 4.78
CA LEU A 59 25.47 8.63 5.20
C LEU A 59 26.29 7.70 4.29
N GLY A 60 25.66 6.68 3.71
CA GLY A 60 26.30 5.69 2.85
C GLY A 60 25.58 4.35 2.87
N THR A 61 26.25 3.28 2.46
CA THR A 61 25.72 1.92 2.55
C THR A 61 25.86 1.37 3.98
N GLN A 62 24.81 0.71 4.47
CA GLN A 62 24.84 -0.07 5.71
C GLN A 62 25.21 -1.52 5.41
N THR A 63 24.46 -2.17 4.51
CA THR A 63 24.70 -3.55 4.07
C THR A 63 24.68 -3.60 2.55
N VAL A 64 25.53 -4.44 1.98
CA VAL A 64 25.60 -4.72 0.55
C VAL A 64 25.75 -6.23 0.40
N GLY A 65 24.81 -6.88 -0.30
CA GLY A 65 24.82 -8.30 -0.56
C GLY A 65 26.00 -8.74 -1.45
N ASP A 66 26.33 -10.03 -1.37
CA ASP A 66 27.45 -10.62 -2.12
C ASP A 66 27.23 -10.61 -3.64
N ASP A 67 25.97 -10.50 -4.08
CA ASP A 67 25.50 -10.48 -5.47
C ASP A 67 25.40 -9.06 -6.08
N VAL A 68 25.79 -8.04 -5.31
CA VAL A 68 25.72 -6.63 -5.72
C VAL A 68 27.00 -6.26 -6.45
N ALA A 69 26.87 -5.68 -7.65
CA ALA A 69 28.04 -5.35 -8.45
C ALA A 69 28.82 -4.19 -7.81
N LYS A 70 30.14 -4.20 -7.98
CA LYS A 70 31.02 -3.18 -7.41
C LYS A 70 30.61 -1.80 -7.93
N GLY A 71 30.23 -0.91 -7.00
CA GLY A 71 29.82 0.46 -7.30
C GLY A 71 28.30 0.68 -7.30
N GLU A 72 27.47 -0.37 -7.34
CA GLU A 72 26.01 -0.21 -7.29
C GLU A 72 25.53 0.38 -5.97
N GLY A 73 26.08 -0.04 -4.83
CA GLY A 73 25.75 0.56 -3.53
C GLY A 73 26.10 2.06 -3.47
N THR A 74 27.23 2.46 -4.06
CA THR A 74 27.62 3.87 -4.16
C THR A 74 26.65 4.63 -5.07
N TYR A 75 26.28 4.04 -6.20
CA TYR A 75 25.31 4.63 -7.11
C TYR A 75 23.95 4.85 -6.43
N LEU A 76 23.45 3.85 -5.69
CA LEU A 76 22.19 3.95 -4.96
C LEU A 76 22.22 5.06 -3.90
N VAL A 77 23.35 5.23 -3.20
CA VAL A 77 23.54 6.34 -2.25
C VAL A 77 23.41 7.69 -2.94
N GLU A 78 24.10 7.91 -4.07
CA GLU A 78 24.06 9.19 -4.78
C GLU A 78 22.66 9.45 -5.37
N LEU A 79 22.04 8.44 -5.97
CA LEU A 79 20.66 8.53 -6.47
C LEU A 79 19.69 8.93 -5.35
N THR A 80 19.81 8.28 -4.17
CA THR A 80 18.94 8.57 -3.03
C THR A 80 19.15 10.00 -2.52
N ARG A 81 20.39 10.51 -2.52
CA ARG A 81 20.67 11.90 -2.14
C ARG A 81 20.06 12.91 -3.12
N GLU A 82 20.17 12.63 -4.42
CA GLU A 82 19.56 13.46 -5.46
C GLU A 82 18.04 13.52 -5.28
N VAL A 83 17.39 12.36 -5.16
CA VAL A 83 15.94 12.28 -4.94
C VAL A 83 15.53 12.98 -3.64
N LEU A 84 16.25 12.76 -2.53
CA LEU A 84 15.95 13.40 -1.26
C LEU A 84 15.95 14.93 -1.36
N ALA A 85 16.87 15.50 -2.12
CA ALA A 85 16.93 16.94 -2.35
C ALA A 85 15.73 17.47 -3.17
N GLU A 86 15.10 16.61 -3.97
CA GLU A 86 13.94 16.96 -4.80
C GLU A 86 12.60 16.79 -4.04
N VAL A 87 12.45 15.71 -3.28
CA VAL A 87 11.18 15.37 -2.61
C VAL A 87 10.99 16.04 -1.25
N TYR A 88 12.07 16.49 -0.61
CA TYR A 88 11.97 17.11 0.71
C TYR A 88 11.23 18.45 0.66
N ALA A 89 10.24 18.58 1.53
CA ALA A 89 9.54 19.83 1.80
C ALA A 89 9.59 20.15 3.30
N LEU A 90 9.79 21.43 3.63
CA LEU A 90 9.89 21.90 5.02
C LEU A 90 8.64 21.50 5.83
N GLY A 91 8.85 20.81 6.95
CA GLY A 91 7.78 20.45 7.88
C GLY A 91 6.89 19.31 7.39
N ALA A 92 7.33 18.57 6.36
CA ALA A 92 6.61 17.41 5.83
C ALA A 92 7.51 16.17 5.85
N PRO A 93 7.03 15.03 6.39
CA PRO A 93 7.73 13.76 6.25
C PRO A 93 7.83 13.37 4.77
N CYS A 94 8.93 12.71 4.41
CA CYS A 94 9.33 12.53 3.01
C CYS A 94 9.87 11.13 2.69
N VAL A 95 9.92 10.21 3.64
CA VAL A 95 10.53 8.89 3.43
C VAL A 95 9.76 8.08 2.40
N PHE A 96 8.43 8.17 2.40
CA PHE A 96 7.60 7.49 1.40
C PHE A 96 7.90 8.02 -0.01
N ASP A 97 7.85 9.34 -0.18
CA ASP A 97 8.09 9.98 -1.48
C ASP A 97 9.52 9.70 -1.97
N LEU A 98 10.49 9.65 -1.04
CA LEU A 98 11.86 9.23 -1.31
C LEU A 98 11.93 7.79 -1.84
N ILE A 99 11.26 6.83 -1.17
CA ILE A 99 11.25 5.43 -1.59
C ILE A 99 10.61 5.28 -2.97
N GLU A 100 9.44 5.92 -3.19
CA GLU A 100 8.70 5.82 -4.45
C GLU A 100 9.49 6.40 -5.63
N GLU A 101 10.09 7.58 -5.46
CA GLU A 101 10.83 8.23 -6.55
C GLU A 101 12.17 7.49 -6.82
N VAL A 102 12.85 6.96 -5.78
CA VAL A 102 14.01 6.09 -5.99
C VAL A 102 13.63 4.82 -6.75
N ASN A 103 12.57 4.12 -6.32
CA ASN A 103 12.07 2.92 -7.00
C ASN A 103 11.71 3.20 -8.47
N THR A 104 11.03 4.32 -8.72
CA THR A 104 10.66 4.76 -10.07
C THR A 104 11.90 4.95 -10.95
N ARG A 105 12.94 5.62 -10.46
CA ARG A 105 14.20 5.81 -11.20
C ARG A 105 14.94 4.50 -11.43
N LEU A 106 14.99 3.61 -10.43
CA LEU A 106 15.60 2.29 -10.57
C LEU A 106 14.89 1.44 -11.63
N GLN A 107 13.56 1.49 -11.67
CA GLN A 107 12.76 0.79 -12.66
C GLN A 107 13.00 1.33 -14.07
N GLN A 108 13.04 2.65 -14.26
CA GLN A 108 13.37 3.27 -15.55
C GLN A 108 14.75 2.91 -16.08
N LEU A 109 15.70 2.65 -15.17
CA LEU A 109 17.06 2.22 -15.50
C LEU A 109 17.19 0.69 -15.68
N GLY A 110 16.12 -0.07 -15.48
CA GLY A 110 16.13 -1.54 -15.56
C GLY A 110 16.95 -2.21 -14.44
N LEU A 111 17.14 -1.50 -13.32
CA LEU A 111 17.89 -1.96 -12.16
C LEU A 111 17.00 -2.54 -11.06
N ASP A 112 15.68 -2.54 -11.22
CA ASP A 112 14.76 -3.17 -10.28
C ASP A 112 15.03 -4.68 -10.18
N ARG A 113 15.46 -5.13 -8.99
CA ARG A 113 15.77 -6.54 -8.71
C ARG A 113 14.55 -7.30 -8.16
N SER A 114 13.47 -6.62 -7.77
CA SER A 114 12.24 -7.26 -7.30
C SER A 114 11.52 -7.99 -8.45
N ALA A 115 11.39 -7.35 -9.61
CA ALA A 115 10.77 -7.93 -10.81
C ALA A 115 11.50 -9.17 -11.35
N ARG A 116 12.83 -9.24 -11.22
CA ARG A 116 13.62 -10.41 -11.66
C ARG A 116 13.39 -11.65 -10.78
N ALA A 117 13.14 -11.45 -9.49
CA ALA A 117 12.81 -12.54 -8.57
C ALA A 117 11.38 -13.09 -8.81
N GLU A 118 10.44 -12.22 -9.20
CA GLU A 118 9.07 -12.60 -9.56
C GLU A 118 9.01 -13.35 -10.90
N GLU A 119 9.76 -12.92 -11.92
CA GLU A 119 9.85 -13.63 -13.22
C GLU A 119 10.49 -15.03 -13.07
N GLU A 120 11.50 -15.19 -12.22
CA GLU A 120 12.13 -16.50 -11.95
C GLU A 120 11.23 -17.45 -11.14
N GLN A 121 10.34 -16.92 -10.30
CA GLN A 121 9.33 -17.71 -9.58
C GLN A 121 8.14 -18.07 -10.47
N ALA A 122 7.69 -17.17 -11.36
CA ALA A 122 6.63 -17.43 -12.32
C ALA A 122 7.03 -18.48 -13.37
N ALA A 123 8.31 -18.49 -13.80
CA ALA A 123 8.84 -19.48 -14.74
C ALA A 123 8.91 -20.92 -14.19
N GLN A 124 8.78 -21.10 -12.87
CA GLN A 124 8.79 -22.43 -12.21
C GLN A 124 7.39 -22.98 -11.91
N ALA A 125 6.33 -22.19 -12.11
CA ALA A 125 4.95 -22.56 -11.78
C ALA A 125 4.11 -23.08 -12.96
N ASP A 126 4.59 -22.96 -14.21
CA ASP A 126 3.83 -23.40 -15.38
C ASP A 126 4.03 -24.89 -15.66
N GLY A 127 3.19 -25.71 -15.03
CA GLY A 127 3.33 -27.16 -15.07
C GLY A 127 2.12 -27.97 -14.66
N GLN A 128 0.88 -27.53 -14.94
CA GLN A 128 -0.25 -28.46 -15.23
C GLN A 128 -1.53 -27.73 -15.67
N GLN A 129 -1.86 -27.87 -16.95
CA GLN A 129 -3.23 -27.82 -17.45
C GLN A 129 -3.87 -29.20 -17.25
N ASP A 130 -5.12 -29.26 -16.78
CA ASP A 130 -6.14 -30.06 -17.48
C ASP A 130 -7.58 -29.67 -17.12
N ALA A 131 -8.47 -30.03 -18.05
CA ALA A 131 -9.70 -29.35 -18.40
C ALA A 131 -11.02 -29.82 -17.73
N SER A 132 -12.09 -29.09 -18.10
CA SER A 132 -13.55 -29.36 -18.03
C SER A 132 -14.25 -28.93 -16.73
N ASN A 133 -15.39 -28.22 -16.74
CA ASN A 133 -16.61 -28.55 -17.45
C ASN A 133 -17.59 -27.35 -17.59
N ALA A 134 -18.48 -27.44 -18.57
CA ALA A 134 -19.53 -26.48 -18.91
C ALA A 134 -20.68 -26.43 -17.89
N GLY A 135 -21.33 -25.27 -17.74
CA GLY A 135 -22.49 -25.06 -16.88
C GLY A 135 -23.26 -23.77 -17.17
N ASP A 136 -24.11 -23.82 -18.18
CA ASP A 136 -25.48 -23.28 -18.28
C ASP A 136 -25.79 -21.89 -17.63
N HIS A 137 -25.81 -20.84 -18.46
CA HIS A 137 -26.42 -19.54 -18.12
C HIS A 137 -27.95 -19.65 -18.18
N ARG A 138 -28.57 -19.78 -17.00
CA ARG A 138 -30.00 -19.51 -16.84
C ARG A 138 -30.21 -18.05 -16.50
N SER A 139 -30.83 -17.34 -17.43
CA SER A 139 -31.50 -16.07 -17.19
C SER A 139 -32.58 -16.25 -16.11
N SER A 140 -32.57 -15.40 -15.09
CA SER A 140 -33.77 -15.16 -14.27
C SER A 140 -33.98 -13.67 -14.09
N ASP A 141 -35.09 -13.22 -14.67
CA ASP A 141 -35.73 -11.93 -14.48
C ASP A 141 -35.87 -11.53 -13.00
N GLY A 142 -35.63 -10.25 -12.73
CA GLY A 142 -36.65 -9.40 -12.13
C GLY A 142 -36.65 -9.27 -10.60
N ALA A 143 -36.05 -8.18 -10.12
CA ALA A 143 -36.64 -7.37 -9.06
C ALA A 143 -36.19 -5.91 -9.25
N GLN A 144 -37.03 -5.11 -9.90
CA GLN A 144 -36.88 -3.66 -9.92
C GLN A 144 -37.20 -3.12 -8.52
N THR A 145 -36.20 -2.63 -7.81
CA THR A 145 -36.40 -1.84 -6.59
C THR A 145 -36.26 -0.36 -6.92
N LEU A 146 -37.19 0.39 -6.32
CA LEU A 146 -37.43 1.80 -6.51
C LEU A 146 -36.40 2.60 -5.70
N ASP A 147 -35.31 3.03 -6.33
CA ASP A 147 -34.55 4.25 -6.03
C ASP A 147 -33.37 4.30 -7.01
N GLY A 148 -33.11 5.43 -7.65
CA GLY A 148 -32.22 5.57 -8.83
C GLY A 148 -30.72 5.31 -8.62
N THR A 149 -30.33 4.53 -7.63
CA THR A 149 -28.98 4.02 -7.41
C THR A 149 -28.99 2.53 -7.75
N GLY A 150 -28.00 2.02 -8.50
CA GLY A 150 -27.93 0.62 -8.91
C GLY A 150 -27.87 -0.38 -7.74
N GLU A 151 -27.58 -1.64 -8.03
CA GLU A 151 -27.43 -2.69 -7.01
C GLU A 151 -26.38 -2.31 -5.95
N GLU A 152 -26.67 -2.62 -4.68
CA GLU A 152 -25.77 -2.33 -3.57
C GLU A 152 -24.44 -3.05 -3.78
N PRO A 153 -23.30 -2.34 -3.75
CA PRO A 153 -22.00 -2.97 -3.90
C PRO A 153 -21.74 -3.97 -2.77
N PRO A 154 -21.08 -5.11 -3.04
CA PRO A 154 -20.75 -6.12 -2.03
C PRO A 154 -19.56 -5.68 -1.16
N TRP A 155 -19.75 -4.61 -0.38
CA TRP A 155 -18.72 -4.06 0.49
C TRP A 155 -18.37 -5.02 1.63
N THR A 156 -17.08 -5.35 1.75
CA THR A 156 -16.49 -5.92 2.96
C THR A 156 -15.81 -4.82 3.75
N LEU A 157 -16.07 -4.73 5.05
CA LEU A 157 -15.58 -3.65 5.90
C LEU A 157 -14.38 -4.09 6.73
N SER A 158 -13.45 -3.17 7.01
CA SER A 158 -12.44 -3.36 8.05
C SER A 158 -13.05 -3.25 9.45
N GLU A 159 -12.26 -3.62 10.46
CA GLU A 159 -12.48 -3.17 11.83
C GLU A 159 -12.45 -1.64 11.92
N ILE A 160 -13.21 -1.08 12.88
CA ILE A 160 -13.24 0.36 13.13
C ILE A 160 -12.02 0.75 13.97
N VAL A 161 -11.17 1.62 13.43
CA VAL A 161 -10.00 2.14 14.15
C VAL A 161 -10.29 3.56 14.62
N SER A 162 -10.01 3.85 15.89
CA SER A 162 -10.15 5.18 16.48
C SER A 162 -8.82 5.64 17.04
N GLU A 163 -8.32 6.80 16.61
CA GLU A 163 -7.05 7.38 17.06
C GLU A 163 -7.18 8.89 17.27
N LYS A 164 -6.75 9.40 18.42
CA LYS A 164 -6.92 10.81 18.87
C LYS A 164 -8.27 11.44 18.43
N LYS A 165 -9.39 10.71 18.66
CA LYS A 165 -10.79 11.04 18.28
C LYS A 165 -11.12 11.00 16.78
N SER A 166 -10.15 10.80 15.90
CA SER A 166 -10.42 10.49 14.50
C SER A 166 -10.89 9.03 14.41
N VAL A 167 -11.81 8.76 13.49
CA VAL A 167 -12.35 7.41 13.25
C VAL A 167 -12.11 7.02 11.80
N PHE A 168 -11.69 5.79 11.58
CA PHE A 168 -11.38 5.22 10.27
C PHE A 168 -12.15 3.92 10.06
N ILE A 169 -12.68 3.75 8.85
CA ILE A 169 -13.22 2.48 8.38
C ILE A 169 -12.91 2.35 6.90
N ALA A 170 -12.40 1.19 6.50
CA ALA A 170 -12.19 0.87 5.09
C ALA A 170 -13.31 -0.05 4.58
N ARG A 171 -13.61 0.06 3.29
CA ARG A 171 -14.49 -0.82 2.54
C ARG A 171 -13.75 -1.32 1.32
N ALA A 172 -13.78 -2.63 1.08
CA ALA A 172 -13.25 -3.25 -0.13
C ALA A 172 -14.39 -3.93 -0.89
N ALA A 173 -14.38 -3.87 -2.22
CA ALA A 173 -15.32 -4.60 -3.06
C ALA A 173 -14.66 -5.01 -4.39
N PRO A 174 -15.03 -6.17 -4.96
CA PRO A 174 -14.64 -6.56 -6.31
C PRO A 174 -15.24 -5.59 -7.35
N VAL A 175 -14.43 -5.19 -8.33
CA VAL A 175 -14.84 -4.34 -9.46
C VAL A 175 -14.22 -4.86 -10.75
N THR A 176 -14.97 -4.78 -11.83
CA THR A 176 -14.59 -5.32 -13.16
C THR A 176 -14.41 -4.22 -14.22
N SER A 177 -14.81 -2.98 -13.91
CA SER A 177 -14.64 -1.84 -14.81
C SER A 177 -14.53 -0.52 -14.04
N VAL A 178 -13.94 0.49 -14.70
CA VAL A 178 -13.81 1.85 -14.16
C VAL A 178 -15.18 2.45 -13.86
N GLU A 179 -16.17 2.18 -14.70
CA GLU A 179 -17.55 2.61 -14.51
C GLU A 179 -18.17 1.99 -13.26
N GLN A 180 -17.90 0.70 -12.99
CA GLN A 180 -18.39 0.03 -11.79
C GLN A 180 -17.78 0.63 -10.52
N ALA A 181 -16.47 0.89 -10.50
CA ALA A 181 -15.81 1.55 -9.37
C ALA A 181 -16.42 2.94 -9.08
N LYS A 182 -16.65 3.75 -10.12
CA LYS A 182 -17.31 5.06 -10.00
C LYS A 182 -18.75 4.94 -9.49
N GLN A 183 -19.51 3.95 -9.98
CA GLN A 183 -20.87 3.67 -9.52
C GLN A 183 -20.90 3.25 -8.05
N TYR A 184 -19.94 2.44 -7.61
CA TYR A 184 -19.85 1.97 -6.23
C TYR A 184 -19.60 3.12 -5.27
N LEU A 185 -18.66 4.02 -5.59
CA LEU A 185 -18.44 5.23 -4.81
C LEU A 185 -19.69 6.13 -4.77
N ALA A 186 -20.31 6.37 -5.93
CA ALA A 186 -21.52 7.18 -6.02
C ALA A 186 -22.68 6.60 -5.21
N HIS A 187 -22.88 5.28 -5.28
CA HIS A 187 -23.88 4.57 -4.47
C HIS A 187 -23.60 4.75 -2.98
N LEU A 188 -22.36 4.52 -2.53
CA LEU A 188 -21.97 4.66 -1.13
C LEU A 188 -22.24 6.08 -0.60
N LEU A 189 -21.86 7.12 -1.36
CA LEU A 189 -22.09 8.51 -0.98
C LEU A 189 -23.58 8.91 -1.03
N ALA A 190 -24.38 8.30 -1.90
CA ALA A 190 -25.81 8.58 -1.99
C ALA A 190 -26.62 7.91 -0.86
N THR A 191 -26.21 6.71 -0.45
CA THR A 191 -26.98 5.86 0.47
C THR A 191 -26.52 5.94 1.92
N ASP A 192 -25.23 6.18 2.18
CA ASP A 192 -24.69 6.36 3.53
C ASP A 192 -24.40 7.83 3.84
N LYS A 193 -25.34 8.47 4.54
CA LYS A 193 -25.23 9.88 4.95
C LYS A 193 -24.07 10.16 5.91
N LYS A 194 -23.55 9.17 6.63
CA LYS A 194 -22.40 9.37 7.52
C LYS A 194 -21.12 9.43 6.70
N VAL A 195 -21.01 8.56 5.70
CA VAL A 195 -19.87 8.53 4.76
C VAL A 195 -19.87 9.77 3.88
N ALA A 196 -21.03 10.18 3.37
CA ALA A 196 -21.18 11.42 2.60
C ALA A 196 -20.80 12.71 3.37
N LYS A 197 -20.84 12.65 4.71
CA LYS A 197 -20.45 13.75 5.60
C LYS A 197 -19.10 13.53 6.29
N ALA A 198 -18.37 12.48 5.89
CA ALA A 198 -17.04 12.22 6.40
C ALA A 198 -16.10 13.35 6.00
N THR A 199 -14.97 13.44 6.71
CA THR A 199 -13.96 14.45 6.37
C THR A 199 -13.25 14.07 5.08
N HIS A 200 -12.96 12.78 4.91
CA HIS A 200 -12.29 12.23 3.74
C HIS A 200 -12.84 10.84 3.41
N ASN A 201 -12.97 10.54 2.12
CA ASN A 201 -13.28 9.24 1.52
C ASN A 201 -12.19 8.91 0.51
N ILE A 202 -11.04 8.50 1.03
CA ILE A 202 -9.86 8.16 0.24
C ILE A 202 -10.18 6.93 -0.59
N THR A 203 -9.88 6.94 -1.89
CA THR A 203 -10.15 5.81 -2.78
C THR A 203 -8.91 5.35 -3.52
N ALA A 204 -8.84 4.05 -3.78
CA ALA A 204 -7.88 3.47 -4.72
C ALA A 204 -8.48 2.22 -5.35
N TRP A 205 -8.15 1.95 -6.61
CA TRP A 205 -8.59 0.75 -7.31
C TRP A 205 -7.61 0.36 -8.41
N ARG A 206 -7.58 -0.95 -8.71
CA ARG A 206 -6.80 -1.54 -9.82
C ARG A 206 -7.69 -2.53 -10.55
N ILE A 207 -7.76 -2.46 -11.88
CA ILE A 207 -8.70 -3.22 -12.71
C ILE A 207 -7.99 -3.74 -13.95
N GLN A 208 -8.14 -5.04 -14.20
CA GLN A 208 -7.74 -5.67 -15.45
C GLN A 208 -8.86 -5.52 -16.48
N GLY A 209 -8.65 -4.62 -17.44
CA GLY A 209 -9.52 -4.43 -18.58
C GLY A 209 -9.39 -5.53 -19.63
N GLN A 210 -10.23 -5.42 -20.67
CA GLN A 210 -10.17 -6.33 -21.80
C GLN A 210 -8.84 -6.20 -22.54
N HIS A 211 -8.42 -7.29 -23.19
CA HIS A 211 -7.20 -7.34 -24.00
C HIS A 211 -5.90 -6.99 -23.24
N GLY A 212 -5.88 -7.19 -21.92
CA GLY A 212 -4.69 -6.97 -21.09
C GLY A 212 -4.40 -5.50 -20.77
N VAL A 213 -5.35 -4.60 -21.03
CA VAL A 213 -5.22 -3.19 -20.60
C VAL A 213 -5.41 -3.13 -19.08
N GLN A 214 -4.48 -2.47 -18.39
CA GLN A 214 -4.55 -2.27 -16.95
C GLN A 214 -4.97 -0.84 -16.65
N TYR A 215 -5.95 -0.67 -15.77
CA TYR A 215 -6.40 0.62 -15.27
C TYR A 215 -6.19 0.69 -13.77
N GLN A 216 -5.68 1.81 -13.29
CA GLN A 216 -5.59 2.08 -11.85
C GLN A 216 -5.68 3.58 -11.61
N ASP A 217 -6.26 3.96 -10.48
CA ASP A 217 -6.44 5.36 -10.09
C ASP A 217 -6.68 5.45 -8.57
N CYS A 218 -6.51 6.66 -8.04
CA CYS A 218 -6.75 6.95 -6.62
C CYS A 218 -7.21 8.41 -6.42
N ASP A 219 -7.90 8.65 -5.30
CA ASP A 219 -8.30 9.98 -4.86
C ASP A 219 -8.01 10.14 -3.36
N ASP A 220 -7.33 11.23 -3.00
CA ASP A 220 -7.03 11.60 -1.62
C ASP A 220 -8.28 12.12 -0.87
N ASP A 221 -9.29 12.63 -1.58
CA ASP A 221 -10.45 13.37 -1.04
C ASP A 221 -10.03 14.43 0.00
N GLY A 222 -8.94 15.16 -0.28
CA GLY A 222 -8.38 16.19 0.59
C GLY A 222 -7.46 15.69 1.72
N GLU A 223 -7.31 14.38 1.91
CA GLU A 223 -6.28 13.78 2.75
C GLU A 223 -4.98 13.60 1.95
N THR A 224 -4.26 14.70 1.71
CA THR A 224 -3.11 14.73 0.79
C THR A 224 -2.15 13.55 0.98
N ALA A 225 -1.82 12.90 -0.14
CA ALA A 225 -0.95 11.73 -0.31
C ALA A 225 -1.51 10.38 0.21
N ALA A 226 -2.74 10.33 0.72
CA ALA A 226 -3.30 9.09 1.26
C ALA A 226 -3.76 8.10 0.18
N GLY A 227 -4.40 8.57 -0.90
CA GLY A 227 -4.89 7.76 -2.01
C GLY A 227 -3.77 7.04 -2.74
N GLY A 228 -2.68 7.75 -3.04
CA GLY A 228 -1.49 7.16 -3.65
C GLY A 228 -0.88 6.05 -2.79
N ARG A 229 -0.86 6.23 -1.45
CA ARG A 229 -0.38 5.20 -0.51
C ARG A 229 -1.28 3.97 -0.48
N VAL A 230 -2.60 4.12 -0.54
CA VAL A 230 -3.54 2.99 -0.63
C VAL A 230 -3.42 2.29 -1.98
N LEU A 231 -3.21 3.02 -3.07
CA LEU A 231 -2.96 2.43 -4.38
C LEU A 231 -1.67 1.60 -4.36
N HIS A 232 -0.60 2.14 -3.78
CA HIS A 232 0.65 1.43 -3.64
C HIS A 232 0.51 0.17 -2.78
N LEU A 233 -0.29 0.21 -1.71
CA LEU A 233 -0.62 -0.98 -0.95
C LEU A 233 -1.29 -2.06 -1.82
N LEU A 234 -2.19 -1.71 -2.74
CA LEU A 234 -2.79 -2.67 -3.68
C LEU A 234 -1.73 -3.27 -4.62
N GLU A 235 -0.75 -2.47 -5.05
CA GLU A 235 0.38 -2.92 -5.87
C GLU A 235 1.23 -3.95 -5.13
N LEU A 236 1.66 -3.62 -3.91
CA LEU A 236 2.46 -4.50 -3.06
C LEU A 236 1.73 -5.82 -2.72
N MET A 237 0.41 -5.76 -2.54
CA MET A 237 -0.40 -6.96 -2.28
C MET A 237 -0.73 -7.75 -3.56
N GLY A 238 -0.33 -7.27 -4.74
CA GLY A 238 -0.66 -7.91 -6.03
C GLY A 238 -2.17 -7.93 -6.33
N VAL A 239 -2.94 -7.02 -5.73
CA VAL A 239 -4.41 -7.02 -5.81
C VAL A 239 -4.88 -6.33 -7.09
N TRP A 240 -5.71 -7.03 -7.85
CA TRP A 240 -6.41 -6.55 -9.03
C TRP A 240 -7.92 -6.77 -8.88
N ASP A 241 -8.69 -6.09 -9.72
CA ASP A 241 -10.16 -6.16 -9.80
C ASP A 241 -10.84 -5.84 -8.47
N ALA A 242 -10.28 -4.86 -7.76
CA ALA A 242 -10.73 -4.44 -6.44
C ALA A 242 -10.72 -2.91 -6.29
N MET A 243 -11.69 -2.42 -5.53
CA MET A 243 -11.78 -1.04 -5.09
C MET A 243 -11.75 -0.98 -3.58
N VAL A 244 -10.99 -0.03 -3.04
CA VAL A 244 -10.96 0.31 -1.61
C VAL A 244 -11.43 1.75 -1.41
N VAL A 245 -12.25 1.96 -0.38
CA VAL A 245 -12.65 3.28 0.12
C VAL A 245 -12.33 3.35 1.61
N VAL A 246 -11.37 4.19 2.00
CA VAL A 246 -11.07 4.48 3.41
C VAL A 246 -11.75 5.77 3.81
N THR A 247 -12.77 5.65 4.67
CA THR A 247 -13.50 6.80 5.20
C THR A 247 -12.87 7.24 6.52
N ARG A 248 -12.50 8.52 6.62
CA ARG A 248 -12.04 9.18 7.84
C ARG A 248 -13.01 10.25 8.31
N TRP A 249 -13.38 10.20 9.59
CA TRP A 249 -14.01 11.30 10.31
C TRP A 249 -12.98 11.98 11.22
N TYR A 250 -12.65 13.23 10.94
CA TYR A 250 -11.65 13.99 11.70
C TYR A 250 -12.12 14.32 13.12
N GLY A 251 -11.28 14.00 14.10
CA GLY A 251 -11.56 14.16 15.53
C GLY A 251 -11.22 15.52 16.15
N GLY A 252 -10.72 16.47 15.37
CA GLY A 252 -10.26 17.77 15.88
C GLY A 252 -8.78 17.81 16.30
N VAL A 253 -8.05 16.70 16.18
CA VAL A 253 -6.62 16.59 16.50
C VAL A 253 -5.86 16.14 15.26
N GLN A 254 -4.85 16.93 14.85
CA GLN A 254 -3.96 16.55 13.76
C GLN A 254 -3.17 15.30 14.16
N LEU A 255 -3.25 14.27 13.32
CA LEU A 255 -2.54 13.01 13.53
C LEU A 255 -1.13 13.05 12.93
N GLY A 256 -0.78 14.10 12.18
CA GLY A 256 0.49 14.15 11.47
C GLY A 256 0.63 12.92 10.56
N PRO A 257 1.82 12.30 10.48
CA PRO A 257 2.09 11.18 9.59
C PRO A 257 1.35 9.88 9.99
N ASP A 258 1.01 9.72 11.26
CA ASP A 258 0.38 8.50 11.81
C ASP A 258 -0.92 8.12 11.10
N ARG A 259 -1.63 9.11 10.55
CA ARG A 259 -2.85 8.87 9.77
C ARG A 259 -2.60 7.92 8.60
N PHE A 260 -1.43 7.97 7.97
CA PHE A 260 -1.12 7.13 6.82
C PHE A 260 -0.96 5.67 7.21
N ARG A 261 -0.33 5.39 8.37
CA ARG A 261 -0.31 4.04 8.95
C ARG A 261 -1.73 3.50 9.14
N ILE A 262 -2.62 4.29 9.73
CA ILE A 262 -3.99 3.85 10.03
C ILE A 262 -4.79 3.64 8.74
N VAL A 263 -4.64 4.54 7.76
CA VAL A 263 -5.27 4.42 6.44
C VAL A 263 -4.84 3.11 5.76
N ASN A 264 -3.53 2.83 5.70
CA ASN A 264 -3.03 1.60 5.09
C ASN A 264 -3.41 0.35 5.89
N GLN A 265 -3.35 0.40 7.21
CA GLN A 265 -3.73 -0.72 8.07
C GLN A 265 -5.21 -1.08 7.89
N THR A 266 -6.09 -0.09 7.86
CA THR A 266 -7.53 -0.31 7.65
C THR A 266 -7.83 -0.78 6.24
N ALA A 267 -7.18 -0.21 5.21
CA ALA A 267 -7.29 -0.69 3.84
C ALA A 267 -6.86 -2.17 3.69
N ARG A 268 -5.69 -2.53 4.24
CA ARG A 268 -5.19 -3.92 4.24
C ARG A 268 -6.17 -4.86 4.93
N ASP A 269 -6.69 -4.48 6.09
CA ASP A 269 -7.66 -5.30 6.83
C ASP A 269 -8.94 -5.55 6.00
N ALA A 270 -9.53 -4.52 5.39
CA ALA A 270 -10.70 -4.70 4.52
C ALA A 270 -10.40 -5.62 3.31
N LEU A 271 -9.22 -5.50 2.70
CA LEU A 271 -8.79 -6.33 1.58
C LEU A 271 -8.66 -7.80 1.98
N VAL A 272 -7.95 -8.07 3.09
CA VAL A 272 -7.76 -9.43 3.62
C VAL A 272 -9.10 -10.07 3.98
N GLN A 273 -9.99 -9.31 4.65
CA GLN A 273 -11.33 -9.80 5.00
C GLN A 273 -12.19 -10.09 3.76
N ALA A 274 -12.02 -9.32 2.68
CA ALA A 274 -12.69 -9.54 1.40
C ALA A 274 -12.09 -10.72 0.60
N GLY A 275 -10.99 -11.31 1.06
CA GLY A 275 -10.28 -12.40 0.38
C GLY A 275 -9.34 -11.93 -0.72
N PHE A 276 -8.96 -10.65 -0.74
CA PHE A 276 -7.93 -10.12 -1.63
C PHE A 276 -6.55 -10.27 -1.00
N GLY A 277 -5.61 -10.88 -1.75
CA GLY A 277 -4.27 -11.19 -1.26
C GLY A 277 -4.25 -12.48 -0.44
N GLN A 278 -3.46 -13.47 -0.85
CA GLN A 278 -3.18 -14.62 0.00
C GLN A 278 -2.18 -14.20 1.07
N ASP A 279 -2.53 -14.32 2.35
CA ASP A 279 -1.53 -14.39 3.41
C ASP A 279 -0.66 -15.62 3.15
N ALA A 280 0.56 -15.42 2.69
CA ALA A 280 1.61 -16.44 2.71
C ALA A 280 2.06 -16.74 4.16
N ALA A 281 1.14 -16.96 5.10
CA ALA A 281 1.44 -17.44 6.45
C ALA A 281 0.17 -17.90 7.20
N LYS A 282 -0.14 -19.20 7.11
CA LYS A 282 -0.55 -20.11 8.22
C LYS A 282 -1.32 -21.33 7.71
N ASP A 283 -0.59 -22.34 7.22
CA ASP A 283 -1.00 -23.74 7.46
C ASP A 283 0.23 -24.57 7.87
N GLY A 284 0.38 -24.76 9.17
CA GLY A 284 1.56 -25.37 9.76
C GLY A 284 1.41 -25.66 11.24
N GLY A 285 0.30 -26.30 11.63
CA GLY A 285 0.01 -26.56 13.04
C GLY A 285 -0.99 -27.69 13.29
N LYS A 286 -0.90 -28.77 12.50
CA LYS A 286 -1.78 -29.94 12.65
C LYS A 286 -1.50 -30.63 13.99
N LYS A 287 -2.50 -30.57 14.89
CA LYS A 287 -2.66 -31.39 16.10
C LYS A 287 -2.17 -32.83 15.89
N LYS A 288 -1.15 -33.25 16.64
CA LYS A 288 -0.89 -34.69 16.84
C LYS A 288 -1.70 -35.17 18.03
N GLY A 289 -2.77 -35.90 17.70
CA GLY A 289 -3.65 -36.55 18.64
C GLY A 289 -2.95 -37.65 19.44
N LYS A 290 -3.38 -37.73 20.69
CA LYS A 290 -3.13 -38.75 21.69
C LYS A 290 -3.68 -40.10 21.21
N LYS A 291 -2.84 -41.13 21.12
CA LYS A 291 -3.19 -42.52 21.46
C LYS A 291 -1.93 -43.36 21.60
#